data_AF-A0A6N2I5D4-F1
#
_entry.id   AF-A0A6N2I5D4-F1
#
_cell.length_a   1.000
_cell.length_b   1.000
_cell.length_c   1.000
_cell.angle_alpha   90.00
_cell.angle_beta   90.00
_cell.angle_gamma   90.00
#
_symmetry.space_group_name_H-M   'P 1'
#
loop_
_entity.id
_entity.type
_entity.pdbx_description
1 polymer ?
#
loop_
_entity_poly.entity_id
_entity_poly.type
_entity_poly.pdbx_seq_one_letter_code
_entity_poly.pdbx_strand_id
1 'polypeptide(L)'
;MGAASMHVPWKFKGDDLIRLHNDIKRLGIPLMVEQARRSWQSARTPVVSSRFFYDSWHAMPTPEPAPDGRPNLRAVDGPSETNEYLEDMAAIADEFRQRKMGGA
;
A
#
# COMPACT_ATOMS: atom_id res chain seq x y z
N MET A 1 25.62 2.20 -6.26
CA MET A 1 25.15 3.09 -5.19
C MET A 1 24.30 2.27 -4.24
N GLY A 2 24.70 2.14 -2.97
CA GLY A 2 24.00 1.29 -2.00
C GLY A 2 22.61 1.83 -1.69
N ALA A 3 21.60 0.96 -1.71
CA ALA A 3 20.26 1.29 -1.24
C ALA A 3 20.35 1.63 0.25
N ALA A 4 20.31 2.92 0.57
CA ALA A 4 20.26 3.37 1.95
C ALA A 4 18.87 3.02 2.49
N SER A 5 18.77 1.87 3.16
CA SER A 5 17.54 1.41 3.80
C SER A 5 17.21 2.31 4.98
N MET A 6 15.98 2.82 5.03
CA MET A 6 15.51 3.65 6.15
C MET A 6 15.38 2.79 7.41
N HIS A 7 16.39 2.84 8.29
CA HIS A 7 16.36 2.15 9.58
C HIS A 7 15.79 3.06 10.67
N VAL A 8 14.47 3.19 10.69
CA VAL A 8 13.73 3.96 11.70
C VAL A 8 12.79 3.04 12.48
N PRO A 9 12.77 3.08 13.82
CA PRO A 9 11.79 2.32 14.60
C PRO A 9 10.35 2.81 14.33
N TRP A 10 9.53 1.94 13.75
CA TRP A 10 8.10 2.18 13.51
C TRP A 10 7.26 1.83 14.74
N LYS A 11 7.50 2.54 15.85
CA LYS A 11 6.77 2.33 17.11
C LYS A 11 5.78 3.45 17.34
N PHE A 12 4.49 3.12 17.29
CA PHE A 12 3.38 4.03 17.51
C PHE A 12 2.68 3.66 18.81
N LYS A 13 2.33 4.64 19.65
CA LYS A 13 1.76 4.40 20.99
C LYS A 13 0.65 5.39 21.32
N GLY A 14 -0.34 4.95 22.10
CA GLY A 14 -1.41 5.80 22.61
C GLY A 14 -2.14 6.57 21.50
N ASP A 15 -2.41 7.85 21.74
CA ASP A 15 -3.14 8.73 20.82
C ASP A 15 -2.49 8.90 19.44
N ASP A 16 -1.20 8.61 19.33
CA ASP A 16 -0.51 8.67 18.04
C ASP A 16 -1.03 7.62 17.05
N LEU A 17 -1.53 6.48 17.54
CA LEU A 17 -2.16 5.47 16.68
C LEU A 17 -3.43 6.01 16.04
N ILE A 18 -4.21 6.81 16.78
CA ILE A 18 -5.45 7.40 16.26
C ILE A 18 -5.11 8.43 15.17
N ARG A 19 -4.10 9.28 15.41
CA ARG A 19 -3.62 10.25 14.41
C ARG A 19 -3.11 9.56 13.15
N LEU A 20 -2.26 8.55 13.33
CA LEU A 20 -1.72 7.75 12.23
C LEU A 20 -2.85 7.10 11.41
N HIS A 21 -3.84 6.52 12.08
CA HIS A 21 -4.99 5.90 11.41
C HIS A 21 -5.80 6.90 10.57
N ASN A 22 -6.01 8.11 11.09
CA ASN A 22 -6.70 9.18 10.36
C ASN A 22 -5.88 9.64 9.15
N ASP A 23 -4.57 9.79 9.29
CA ASP A 23 -3.69 10.15 8.17
C ASP A 23 -3.62 9.03 7.12
N ILE A 24 -3.59 7.76 7.53
CA ILE A 24 -3.66 6.61 6.60
C ILE A 24 -4.97 6.64 5.81
N LYS A 25 -6.11 6.89 6.46
CA LYS A 25 -7.40 6.99 5.77
C LYS A 25 -7.47 8.15 4.79
N ARG A 26 -6.82 9.26 5.12
CA ARG A 26 -6.86 10.51 4.35
C ARG A 26 -5.90 10.50 3.17
N LEU A 27 -4.71 9.94 3.34
CA LEU A 27 -3.59 10.06 2.40
C LEU A 27 -3.24 8.73 1.72
N GLY A 28 -3.50 7.62 2.40
CA GLY A 28 -3.03 6.31 2.01
C GLY A 28 -1.56 6.06 2.35
N ILE A 29 -1.24 4.80 2.65
CA ILE A 29 0.12 4.36 2.96
C ILE A 29 1.13 4.72 1.84
N PRO A 30 0.83 4.57 0.53
CA PRO A 30 1.81 4.87 -0.51
C PRO A 30 2.30 6.32 -0.51
N LEU A 31 1.40 7.29 -0.32
CA LEU A 31 1.75 8.71 -0.26
C LEU A 31 2.57 9.02 0.99
N MET A 32 2.18 8.45 2.13
CA MET A 32 2.91 8.61 3.39
C MET A 32 4.34 8.06 3.30
N VAL A 33 4.54 6.89 2.69
CA VAL A 33 5.87 6.29 2.47
C VAL A 33 6.70 7.12 1.52
N GLU A 34 6.12 7.61 0.43
CA GLU A 34 6.83 8.47 -0.53
C GLU A 34 7.31 9.76 0.14
N GLN A 35 6.45 10.40 0.93
CA GLN A 35 6.81 11.59 1.70
C GLN A 35 7.87 11.28 2.75
N ALA A 36 7.73 10.19 3.50
CA ALA A 36 8.72 9.81 4.51
C ALA A 36 10.10 9.58 3.88
N ARG A 37 10.16 8.95 2.71
CA ARG A 37 11.40 8.75 1.95
C ARG A 37 12.04 10.09 1.57
N ARG A 38 11.27 11.04 1.05
CA ARG A 38 11.77 12.38 0.70
C ARG A 38 12.28 13.12 1.93
N SER A 39 11.50 13.16 3.01
CA SER A 39 11.88 13.81 4.27
C SER A 39 13.16 13.22 4.85
N TRP A 40 13.30 11.89 4.84
CA TRP A 40 14.49 11.20 5.34
C TRP A 40 15.73 11.50 4.49
N GLN A 41 15.60 11.54 3.16
CA GLN A 41 16.69 11.89 2.26
C GLN A 41 17.14 13.36 2.42
N SER A 42 16.21 14.26 2.77
CA SER A 42 16.52 15.68 3.00
C SER A 42 16.98 16.01 4.43
N ALA A 43 16.88 15.05 5.36
CA ALA A 43 17.17 15.29 6.76
C ALA A 43 18.66 15.56 6.97
N ARG A 44 18.98 16.71 7.57
CA ARG A 44 20.36 17.07 7.92
C ARG A 44 20.85 16.34 9.17
N THR A 45 19.91 15.85 9.99
CA THR A 45 20.16 15.08 11.21
C THR A 45 19.65 13.65 11.06
N PRO A 46 20.27 12.68 11.74
CA PRO A 46 19.78 11.31 11.76
C PRO A 46 18.35 11.23 12.29
N VAL A 47 17.46 10.63 11.51
CA VAL A 47 16.08 10.36 11.93
C VAL A 47 16.08 9.13 12.84
N VAL A 48 15.69 9.30 14.10
CA VAL A 48 15.74 8.24 15.12
C VAL A 48 14.37 7.66 15.51
N SER A 49 13.28 8.22 14.97
CA SER A 49 11.91 7.83 15.35
C SER A 49 10.91 8.13 14.23
N SER A 50 9.87 7.31 14.14
CA SER A 50 8.74 7.52 13.22
C SER A 50 7.97 8.82 13.50
N ARG A 51 8.03 9.36 14.73
CA ARG A 51 7.40 10.65 15.08
C ARG A 51 7.91 11.81 14.23
N PHE A 52 9.14 11.72 13.72
CA PHE A 52 9.73 12.74 12.84
C PHE A 52 8.86 13.01 11.60
N PHE A 53 8.11 12.01 11.12
CA PHE A 53 7.30 12.14 9.91
C PHE A 53 5.90 12.70 10.17
N TYR A 54 5.43 12.74 11.42
CA TYR A 54 4.04 13.07 11.75
C TYR A 54 3.63 14.47 11.30
N ASP A 55 4.43 15.48 11.61
CA ASP A 55 4.11 16.86 11.23
C ASP A 55 4.04 16.99 9.71
N SER A 56 4.95 16.30 9.00
CA SER A 56 4.96 16.31 7.54
C SER A 56 3.74 15.61 6.94
N TRP A 57 3.29 14.50 7.52
CA TRP A 57 2.09 13.81 7.05
C TRP A 57 0.82 14.61 7.34
N HIS A 58 0.74 15.21 8.53
CA HIS A 58 -0.40 16.02 8.92
C HIS A 58 -0.56 17.26 8.03
N ALA A 59 0.57 17.89 7.67
CA ALA A 59 0.58 19.05 6.79
C ALA A 59 0.29 18.76 5.31
N MET A 60 0.32 17.49 4.88
CA MET A 60 0.00 17.16 3.47
C MET A 60 -1.47 17.46 3.18
N PRO A 61 -1.79 18.06 2.01
CA PRO A 61 -3.18 18.22 1.60
C PRO A 61 -3.81 16.85 1.34
N THR A 62 -5.10 16.72 1.63
CA THR A 62 -5.88 15.54 1.24
C THR A 62 -5.95 15.49 -0.28
N PRO A 63 -5.55 14.38 -0.93
CA PRO A 63 -5.67 14.24 -2.37
C PRO A 63 -7.13 14.36 -2.79
N GLU A 64 -7.40 15.17 -3.82
CA GLU A 64 -8.73 15.21 -4.41
C GLU A 64 -9.06 13.84 -5.05
N PRO A 65 -10.31 13.37 -4.94
CA PRO A 65 -10.75 12.20 -5.68
C PRO A 65 -10.54 12.44 -7.17
N ALA A 66 -10.24 11.37 -7.92
CA ALA A 66 -10.10 11.49 -9.37
C ALA A 66 -11.40 12.07 -9.98
N PRO A 67 -11.33 12.77 -11.12
CA PRO A 67 -12.49 13.41 -11.76
C PRO A 67 -13.70 12.47 -11.94
N ASP A 68 -13.43 11.17 -12.04
CA ASP A 68 -14.41 10.10 -12.26
C ASP A 68 -15.07 9.62 -10.96
N GLY A 69 -14.85 10.29 -9.83
CA GLY A 69 -15.37 9.93 -8.50
C GLY A 69 -14.78 8.64 -7.92
N ARG A 70 -13.81 8.03 -8.62
CA ARG A 70 -13.12 6.82 -8.15
C ARG A 70 -12.04 7.20 -7.15
N PRO A 71 -11.88 6.43 -6.06
CA PRO A 71 -10.74 6.61 -5.17
C PRO A 71 -9.45 6.46 -5.98
N ASN A 72 -8.48 7.33 -5.70
CA ASN A 72 -7.14 7.29 -6.30
C ASN A 72 -6.38 6.06 -5.77
N LEU A 73 -6.77 4.87 -6.24
CA LEU A 73 -6.09 3.62 -5.99
C LEU A 73 -4.92 3.56 -6.98
N ARG A 74 -3.68 3.70 -6.50
CA ARG A 74 -2.51 3.34 -7.32
C ARG A 74 -2.67 1.87 -7.72
N ALA A 75 -2.59 1.58 -9.01
CA ALA A 75 -2.55 0.21 -9.50
C ALA A 75 -1.44 -0.54 -8.74
N VAL A 76 -1.82 -1.64 -8.10
CA VAL A 76 -0.85 -2.60 -7.58
C VAL A 76 -0.47 -3.44 -8.79
N ASP A 77 0.63 -3.10 -9.45
CA ASP A 77 1.20 -3.94 -10.50
C ASP A 77 1.79 -5.19 -9.84
N GLY A 78 0.99 -6.25 -9.81
CA GLY A 78 1.35 -7.57 -9.33
C GLY A 78 0.20 -8.54 -9.57
N PRO A 79 0.46 -9.82 -9.90
CA PRO A 79 -0.61 -10.80 -9.97
C PRO A 79 -1.28 -10.87 -8.60
N SER A 80 -2.57 -10.53 -8.54
CA SER A 80 -3.35 -10.77 -7.33
C SER A 80 -3.52 -12.27 -7.15
N GLU A 81 -3.45 -12.77 -5.92
CA GLU A 81 -3.82 -14.16 -5.58
C GLU A 81 -5.21 -14.54 -6.12
N THR A 82 -6.07 -13.54 -6.34
CA THR A 82 -7.37 -13.68 -7.00
C THR A 82 -7.26 -14.15 -8.47
N ASN A 83 -6.26 -13.68 -9.23
CA ASN A 83 -6.06 -14.13 -10.62
C ASN A 83 -5.57 -15.58 -10.66
N GLU A 84 -4.62 -15.94 -9.80
CA GLU A 84 -4.13 -17.33 -9.69
C GLU A 84 -5.27 -18.28 -9.29
N TYR A 85 -6.12 -17.88 -8.34
CA TYR A 85 -7.30 -18.65 -7.95
C TYR A 85 -8.31 -18.82 -9.09
N LEU A 86 -8.56 -17.77 -9.89
CA LEU A 86 -9.49 -17.83 -11.01
C LEU A 86 -8.97 -18.71 -12.15
N GLU A 87 -7.67 -18.70 -12.40
CA GLU A 87 -7.02 -19.57 -13.39
C GLU A 87 -7.11 -21.04 -12.96
N ASP A 88 -6.87 -21.35 -11.69
CA ASP A 88 -7.00 -22.70 -11.14
C ASP A 88 -8.44 -23.23 -11.22
N MET A 89 -9.42 -22.39 -10.86
CA MET A 89 -10.84 -22.74 -10.99
C MET A 89 -11.28 -22.93 -12.45
N ALA A 90 -10.72 -22.16 -13.39
CA ALA A 90 -10.99 -22.34 -14.82
C ALA A 90 -10.44 -23.68 -15.33
N ALA A 91 -9.24 -24.06 -14.91
CA ALA A 91 -8.63 -25.36 -15.24
C ALA A 91 -9.46 -26.53 -14.70
N ILE A 92 -9.91 -26.45 -13.44
CA ILE A 92 -10.79 -27.45 -12.83
C ILE A 92 -12.11 -27.55 -13.59
N ALA A 93 -12.71 -26.42 -13.97
CA ALA A 93 -13.96 -26.41 -14.73
C ALA A 93 -13.83 -27.01 -16.14
N ASP A 94 -12.67 -26.85 -16.79
CA ASP A 94 -12.38 -27.50 -18.07
C ASP A 94 -12.22 -29.01 -17.92
N GLU A 95 -11.56 -29.48 -16.85
CA GLU A 95 -11.41 -30.91 -16.55
C GLU A 95 -12.80 -31.57 -16.35
N PHE A 96 -13.68 -30.92 -15.58
CA PHE A 96 -15.04 -31.40 -15.39
C PHE A 96 -15.84 -31.45 -16.69
N ARG A 97 -15.66 -30.48 -17.59
CA ARG A 97 -16.32 -30.46 -18.91
C ARG A 97 -15.84 -31.58 -19.80
N GLN A 98 -14.53 -31.87 -19.82
CA GLN A 98 -13.95 -32.96 -20.60
C GLN A 98 -14.39 -34.34 -20.07
N ARG A 99 -14.42 -34.52 -18.75
CA ARG A 99 -14.85 -35.77 -18.12
C ARG A 99 -16.34 -36.08 -18.36
N LYS A 100 -17.17 -35.06 -18.48
CA LYS A 100 -18.60 -35.21 -18.82
C LYS A 100 -18.84 -35.59 -20.29
N MET A 101 -17.87 -35.35 -21.17
CA MET A 101 -17.97 -35.63 -22.62
C MET A 101 -17.30 -36.95 -23.04
N GLY A 102 -16.53 -37.59 -22.16
CA GLY A 102 -15.86 -38.88 -22.41
C GLY A 102 -16.57 -40.12 -21.87
N GLY A 103 -17.79 -39.97 -21.33
CA GLY A 103 -18.62 -41.07 -20.84
C GLY A 103 -19.82 -41.30 -21.75
N ALA A 104 -19.59 -41.96 -22.89
CA ALA A 104 -20.61 -42.57 -23.74
C ALA A 104 -20.08 -43.91 -24.26
#